data_AF-A0A1H9R629-F1
#
_entry.id   AF-A0A1H9R629-F1
#
_cell.length_a   1.000
_cell.length_b   1.000
_cell.length_c   1.000
_cell.angle_alpha   90.00
_cell.angle_beta   90.00
_cell.angle_gamma   90.00
#
_symmetry.space_group_name_H-M   'P 1'
#
loop_
_entity.id
_entity.type
_entity.pdbx_description
1 polymer ?
#
loop_
_entity_poly.entity_id
_entity_poly.type
_entity_poly.pdbx_seq_one_letter_code
_entity_poly.pdbx_strand_id
1 'polypeptide(L)' 'MILGIITLLVTILSLLGGYVELKRKNFFGVGFAAISVAVFGWFSIRTLLAVIFFGGGGTVG' A
#
# COMPACT_ATOMS: atom_id res chain seq x y z
N MET A 1 11.63 8.95 4.11
CA MET A 1 11.70 7.50 4.43
C MET A 1 10.49 6.97 5.23
N ILE A 2 10.08 7.63 6.33
CA ILE A 2 9.00 7.14 7.23
C ILE A 2 7.65 6.91 6.53
N LEU A 3 7.22 7.81 5.64
CA LEU A 3 5.91 7.72 4.95
C LEU A 3 5.82 6.49 4.03
N GLY A 4 6.90 6.17 3.31
CA GLY A 4 6.95 4.97 2.45
C GLY A 4 6.76 3.68 3.23
N ILE A 5 7.43 3.57 4.37
CA ILE A 5 7.34 2.39 5.25
C ILE A 5 5.93 2.26 5.83
N ILE A 6 5.33 3.37 6.28
CA ILE A 6 3.96 3.36 6.82
C ILE A 6 2.95 2.97 5.73
N THR A 7 3.04 3.56 4.53
CA THR A 7 2.14 3.21 3.41
C THR A 7 2.31 1.75 2.97
N LEU A 8 3.52 1.19 3.07
CA LEU A 8 3.79 -0.22 2.80
C LEU A 8 3.09 -1.13 3.81
N LEU A 9 3.23 -0.84 5.11
CA LEU A 9 2.56 -1.60 6.17
C LEU A 9 1.03 -1.54 6.02
N VAL A 10 0.48 -0.35 5.72
CA VAL A 10 -0.95 -0.17 5.46
C VAL A 10 -1.42 -0.97 4.23
N THR A 11 -0.60 -1.05 3.18
CA THR A 11 -0.91 -1.84 1.98
C THR A 11 -0.98 -3.34 2.29
N ILE A 12 -0.03 -3.86 3.06
CA ILE A 12 -0.02 -5.26 3.50
C ILE A 12 -1.26 -5.55 4.37
N LEU A 13 -1.59 -4.64 5.30
CA LEU A 13 -2.79 -4.78 6.12
C LEU A 13 -4.07 -4.75 5.29
N SER A 14 -4.16 -3.87 4.29
CA SER A 14 -5.33 -3.80 3.40
C SER A 14 -5.45 -5.03 2.50
N LEU A 15 -4.35 -5.63 2.06
CA LEU A 15 -4.35 -6.90 1.33
C LEU A 15 -4.90 -8.04 2.19
N LEU A 16 -4.47 -8.12 3.46
CA LEU A 16 -4.99 -9.09 4.42
C LEU A 16 -6.46 -8.86 4.73
N GLY A 17 -6.87 -7.61 4.96
CA GLY A 17 -8.26 -7.22 5.16
C GLY A 17 -9.15 -7.59 3.98
N GLY A 18 -8.70 -7.28 2.76
CA GLY A 18 -9.41 -7.63 1.52
C GLY A 18 -9.56 -9.14 1.33
N TYR A 19 -8.54 -9.94 1.69
CA TYR A 19 -8.64 -11.40 1.63
C TYR A 19 -9.68 -11.96 2.62
N VAL A 20 -9.76 -11.40 3.82
CA VAL A 20 -10.79 -11.78 4.81
C VAL A 20 -12.19 -11.36 4.35
N GLU A 21 -12.32 -10.18 3.74
CA GLU A 21 -13.59 -9.67 3.22
C GLU A 21 -14.08 -10.46 2.00
N LEU A 22 -13.17 -10.93 1.15
CA LEU A 22 -13.45 -11.86 0.06
C LEU A 22 -14.06 -13.16 0.59
N LYS A 23 -13.50 -13.72 1.67
CA LYS A 23 -14.07 -14.90 2.34
C LYS A 23 -15.45 -14.65 2.95
N ARG A 24 -15.72 -13.44 3.43
CA ARG A 24 -17.03 -13.04 3.97
C ARG A 24 -18.06 -12.68 2.88
N LYS A 25 -17.71 -12.77 1.59
CA LYS A 25 -18.53 -12.32 0.45
C LYS A 25 -19.01 -10.87 0.58
N ASN A 26 -18.29 -10.04 1.33
CA ASN A 26 -18.66 -8.64 1.53
C ASN A 26 -18.08 -7.78 0.40
N PHE A 27 -18.82 -7.67 -0.71
CA PHE A 27 -18.38 -6.95 -1.90
C PHE A 27 -18.02 -5.48 -1.64
N PHE A 28 -18.70 -4.81 -0.71
CA PHE A 28 -18.38 -3.42 -0.32
C PHE A 28 -17.05 -3.32 0.41
N GLY A 29 -16.79 -4.27 1.32
CA GLY A 29 -15.50 -4.35 2.03
C GLY A 29 -14.36 -4.59 1.06
N VAL A 30 -14.51 -5.60 0.19
CA VAL A 30 -13.51 -5.91 -0.84
C VAL A 30 -13.23 -4.72 -1.75
N GLY A 31 -14.27 -3.97 -2.15
CA GLY A 31 -14.10 -2.74 -2.93
C GLY A 31 -13.29 -1.68 -2.18
N PHE A 32 -13.58 -1.46 -0.90
CA PHE A 32 -12.85 -0.50 -0.06
C PHE A 32 -11.39 -0.92 0.19
N ALA A 33 -11.17 -2.20 0.44
CA ALA A 33 -9.84 -2.78 0.56
C ALA A 33 -9.06 -2.67 -0.76
N ALA A 34 -9.70 -2.93 -1.91
CA ALA A 34 -9.07 -2.80 -3.22
C ALA A 34 -8.66 -1.35 -3.51
N ILE A 35 -9.49 -0.36 -3.20
CA ILE A 35 -9.15 1.06 -3.34
C ILE A 35 -8.00 1.43 -2.40
N SER A 36 -8.02 0.94 -1.16
CA SER A 36 -6.96 1.19 -0.18
C SER A 36 -5.63 0.59 -0.64
N VAL A 37 -5.62 -0.63 -1.17
CA VAL A 37 -4.43 -1.27 -1.77
C VAL A 37 -3.97 -0.50 -3.00
N ALA A 38 -4.88 -0.02 -3.86
CA ALA A 38 -4.51 0.73 -5.05
C ALA A 38 -3.81 2.05 -4.70
N VAL A 39 -4.36 2.82 -3.76
CA VAL A 39 -3.80 4.12 -3.36
C VAL A 39 -2.52 3.95 -2.54
N PHE A 40 -2.57 3.20 -1.44
CA PHE A 40 -1.42 3.03 -0.55
C PHE A 40 -0.33 2.16 -1.18
N GLY A 41 -0.70 1.17 -1.99
CA GLY A 41 0.25 0.32 -2.71
C GLY A 41 1.00 1.10 -3.79
N TRP A 42 0.32 1.97 -4.54
CA TRP A 42 0.99 2.85 -5.50
C TRP A 42 2.02 3.77 -4.84
N PHE A 43 1.65 4.41 -3.72
CA PHE A 43 2.57 5.24 -2.94
C PHE A 43 3.75 4.43 -2.37
N SER A 44 3.47 3.22 -1.88
CA SER A 44 4.48 2.32 -1.34
C SER A 44 5.49 1.91 -2.42
N ILE A 45 5.01 1.44 -3.58
CA ILE A 45 5.87 1.01 -4.70
C ILE A 45 6.73 2.17 -5.19
N ARG A 46 6.15 3.36 -5.41
CA ARG A 46 6.91 4.55 -5.84
C ARG A 46 8.00 4.92 -4.84
N THR A 47 7.71 4.79 -3.55
CA THR A 47 8.71 5.06 -2.50
C THR A 47 9.79 3.98 -2.44
N LEU A 48 9.42 2.71 -2.59
CA LEU A 48 10.36 1.61 -2.61
C LEU A 48 11.31 1.70 -3.80
N LEU A 49 10.76 2.01 -4.98
CA LEU A 49 11.55 2.28 -6.19
C LEU A 49 12.47 3.49 -5.99
N ALA A 50 11.99 4.57 -5.37
CA ALA A 50 12.82 5.73 -5.07
C ALA A 50 14.02 5.36 -4.19
N VAL A 51 13.78 4.57 -3.13
CA VAL A 51 14.84 4.12 -2.21
C VAL A 51 15.85 3.21 -2.91
N ILE A 52 15.38 2.24 -3.70
CA ILE A 52 16.22 1.23 -4.34
C ILE A 52 17.03 1.80 -5.51
N PHE A 53 16.40 2.60 -6.38
CA PHE A 53 17.05 3.08 -7.61
C PHE A 53 17.81 4.39 -7.46
N PHE A 54 17.42 5.24 -6.50
CA PHE A 54 18.04 6.55 -6.31
C PHE A 54 18.87 6.64 -5.02
N GLY A 55 18.97 5.55 -4.24
CA GLY A 55 19.82 5.46 -3.04
C GLY A 55 19.44 6.41 -1.88
N GLY A 56 18.42 7.26 -2.07
CA GLY A 56 18.02 8.30 -1.14
C GLY A 56 16.52 8.22 -0.84
N GLY A 57 16.19 7.87 0.40
CA GLY A 57 14.83 7.87 0.94
C GLY A 57 14.31 9.27 1.24
N GLY A 58 14.30 10.16 0.25
CA GLY A 58 13.81 11.52 0.35
C GLY A 58 13.73 12.12 -1.05
N THR A 59 12.68 12.88 -1.31
CA THR A 59 12.54 13.73 -2.50
C THR A 59 13.89 14.35 -2.85
N VAL A 60 14.36 14.13 -4.08
CA VAL A 60 15.38 14.99 -4.67
C VAL A 60 14.83 16.42 -4.59
N GLY A 61 15.39 17.19 -3.66
CA GLY A 61 15.28 18.63 -3.55
C GLY A 61 16.68 19.19 -3.73
#